data_AF-A0A9E2DDZ2-F1
#
_entry.id   AF-A0A9E2DDZ2-F1
#
_cell.length_a   1.000
_cell.length_b   1.000
_cell.length_c   1.000
_cell.angle_alpha   90.00
_cell.angle_beta   90.00
_cell.angle_gamma   90.00
#
_symmetry.space_group_name_H-M   'P 1'
#
loop_
_entity.id
_entity.type
_entity.pdbx_description
1 polymer ?
#
loop_
_entity_poly.entity_id
_entity_poly.type
_entity_poly.pdbx_seq_one_letter_code
_entity_poly.pdbx_strand_id
1 'polypeptide(L)'
;MARSILREPLIHFVVAGLILFGLNQLFFEQPSQTSNGTIVVDQAAVVQFIQHRQNRAPEDAFAQWQSLPKSSQSKVVKDLVEEEALYRKAKAFGLDEGDYVIRRRMVQKMDFAAAGLTETEFTPQASALLDYYEAHQEQFSVPAQITFTHVYFETEKRAQSTALALATQSLNQLNAGKVSFSEGG
;
A
#
# COMPACT_ATOMS: atom_id res chain seq x y z
N MET A 1 55.35 9.73 33.19
CA MET A 1 54.64 9.66 31.90
C MET A 1 53.10 9.75 32.01
N ALA A 2 52.47 9.35 33.13
CA ALA A 2 51.01 9.37 33.26
C ALA A 2 50.33 10.77 33.27
N ARG A 3 51.04 11.85 33.64
CA ARG A 3 50.46 13.22 33.71
C ARG A 3 50.27 13.91 32.35
N SER A 4 50.93 13.42 31.29
CA SER A 4 50.80 13.98 29.93
C SER A 4 49.51 13.53 29.25
N ILE A 5 49.11 12.29 29.52
CA ILE A 5 47.93 11.63 28.96
C ILE A 5 46.63 12.33 29.41
N LEU A 6 46.59 12.89 30.62
CA LEU A 6 45.41 13.63 31.13
C LEU A 6 45.23 15.05 30.56
N ARG A 7 46.14 15.53 29.70
CA ARG A 7 46.04 16.87 29.07
C ARG A 7 45.65 16.82 27.60
N GLU A 8 45.49 15.63 27.03
CA GLU A 8 45.12 15.50 25.63
C GLU A 8 43.61 15.70 25.45
N PRO A 9 43.16 16.63 24.60
CA PRO A 9 41.75 16.89 24.37
C PRO A 9 40.99 15.65 23.86
N LEU A 10 41.69 14.74 23.17
CA LEU A 10 41.15 13.46 22.72
C LEU A 10 40.66 12.59 23.88
N ILE A 11 41.38 12.59 25.01
CA ILE A 11 41.05 11.73 26.15
C ILE A 11 39.83 12.28 26.90
N HIS A 12 39.69 13.60 27.00
CA HIS A 12 38.47 14.21 27.51
C HIS A 12 37.26 13.87 26.65
N PHE A 13 37.40 13.87 25.33
CA PHE A 13 36.34 13.47 24.41
C PHE A 13 35.94 12.01 24.58
N VAL A 14 36.91 11.09 24.67
CA VAL A 14 36.65 9.66 24.91
C VAL A 14 35.98 9.43 26.26
N VAL A 15 36.47 10.08 27.33
CA VAL A 15 35.87 9.97 28.66
C VAL A 15 34.46 10.55 28.69
N ALA A 16 34.23 11.71 28.09
CA ALA A 16 32.90 12.29 27.97
C ALA A 16 31.96 11.38 27.16
N GLY A 17 32.45 10.78 26.08
CA GLY A 17 31.70 9.79 25.28
C GLY A 17 31.36 8.53 26.08
N LEU A 18 32.29 8.00 26.86
CA LEU A 18 32.05 6.84 27.75
C LEU A 18 31.07 7.18 28.87
N ILE A 19 31.15 8.38 29.45
CA ILE A 19 30.18 8.86 30.44
C ILE A 19 28.80 8.97 29.80
N LEU A 20 28.68 9.62 28.65
CA LEU A 20 27.41 9.73 27.92
C LEU A 20 26.85 8.36 27.55
N PHE A 21 27.68 7.42 27.09
CA PHE A 21 27.28 6.06 26.76
C PHE A 21 26.81 5.28 27.99
N GLY A 22 27.51 5.41 29.12
CA GLY A 22 27.14 4.79 30.39
C GLY A 22 25.85 5.37 30.98
N LEU A 23 25.70 6.71 30.95
CA LEU A 23 24.45 7.38 31.30
C LEU A 23 23.33 6.93 30.37
N ASN A 24 23.59 6.83 29.07
CA ASN A 24 22.60 6.34 28.12
C ASN A 24 22.15 4.92 28.50
N GLN A 25 23.05 4.01 28.84
CA GLN A 25 22.70 2.65 29.28
C GLN A 25 21.93 2.60 30.62
N LEU A 26 22.19 3.55 31.53
CA LEU A 26 21.54 3.61 32.83
C LEU A 26 20.16 4.28 32.81
N PHE A 27 19.98 5.29 31.95
CA PHE A 27 18.74 6.08 31.86
C PHE A 27 17.84 5.65 30.71
N PHE A 28 18.41 5.11 29.64
CA PHE A 28 17.69 4.55 28.52
C PHE A 28 17.91 3.04 28.55
N GLU A 29 16.91 2.30 29.03
CA GLU A 29 16.86 0.88 28.76
C GLU A 29 17.00 0.70 27.24
N GLN A 30 18.08 0.03 26.81
CA GLN A 30 18.04 -0.60 25.50
C GLN A 30 16.71 -1.37 25.44
N PRO A 31 16.03 -1.43 24.28
CA PRO A 31 15.00 -2.43 24.06
C PRO A 31 15.70 -3.78 24.17
N SER A 32 15.89 -4.20 25.42
CA SER A 32 16.10 -5.55 25.86
C SER A 32 15.08 -6.32 25.08
N GLN A 33 15.47 -7.46 24.51
CA GLN A 33 14.52 -8.44 24.02
C GLN A 33 13.49 -8.62 25.14
N THR A 34 12.37 -7.91 25.02
CA THR A 34 11.48 -7.67 26.14
C THR A 34 10.98 -9.05 26.51
N SER A 35 11.20 -9.43 27.77
CA SER A 35 10.65 -10.62 28.45
C SER A 35 9.64 -11.37 27.57
N ASN A 36 9.99 -12.59 27.15
CA ASN A 36 9.37 -13.48 26.14
C ASN A 36 7.82 -13.53 25.95
N GLY A 37 7.01 -12.72 26.63
CA GLY A 37 5.58 -12.57 26.41
C GLY A 37 5.00 -11.16 26.64
N THR A 38 5.80 -10.10 26.84
CA THR A 38 5.26 -8.74 27.03
C THR A 38 5.23 -7.97 25.72
N ILE A 39 4.06 -7.42 25.37
CA ILE A 39 3.84 -6.55 24.22
C ILE A 39 3.54 -5.15 24.76
N VAL A 40 4.48 -4.22 24.56
CA VAL A 40 4.32 -2.81 24.93
C VAL A 40 3.57 -2.11 23.79
N VAL A 41 2.41 -1.54 24.10
CA VAL A 41 1.60 -0.79 23.15
C VAL A 41 1.61 0.68 23.54
N ASP A 42 2.34 1.49 22.79
CA ASP A 42 2.32 2.94 22.90
C ASP A 42 1.44 3.55 21.80
N GLN A 43 1.26 4.88 21.85
CA GLN A 43 0.46 5.59 20.85
C GLN A 43 1.04 5.47 19.44
N ALA A 44 2.37 5.45 19.30
CA ALA A 44 3.02 5.34 18.01
C ALA A 44 2.71 3.98 17.35
N ALA A 45 2.77 2.89 18.12
CA ALA A 45 2.44 1.55 17.67
C ALA A 45 0.99 1.46 17.17
N VAL A 46 0.04 2.06 17.89
CA VAL A 46 -1.37 2.06 17.49
C VAL A 46 -1.61 2.87 16.21
N VAL A 47 -0.97 4.05 16.09
CA VAL A 47 -1.09 4.89 14.89
C VAL A 47 -0.49 4.18 13.68
N GLN A 48 0.68 3.56 13.84
CA GLN A 48 1.30 2.73 12.80
C GLN A 48 0.41 1.55 12.41
N PHE A 49 -0.21 0.87 13.36
CA PHE A 49 -1.14 -0.22 13.08
C PHE A 49 -2.33 0.23 12.22
N ILE A 50 -2.95 1.37 12.57
CA ILE A 50 -4.05 1.97 11.81
C ILE A 50 -3.58 2.36 10.39
N GLN A 51 -2.40 2.98 10.30
CA GLN A 51 -1.78 3.41 9.04
C GLN A 51 -1.61 2.23 8.08
N HIS A 52 -0.98 1.14 8.53
CA HIS A 52 -0.69 -0.03 7.70
C HIS A 52 -1.95 -0.78 7.27
N ARG A 53 -2.96 -0.87 8.15
CA ARG A 53 -4.20 -1.62 7.86
C ARG A 53 -5.13 -0.89 6.89
N GLN A 54 -5.11 0.44 6.90
CA GLN A 54 -6.02 1.27 6.09
C GLN A 54 -5.31 2.03 4.97
N ASN A 55 -3.99 1.86 4.80
CA ASN A 55 -3.15 2.58 3.84
C ASN A 55 -3.38 4.10 3.87
N ARG A 56 -3.45 4.68 5.09
CA ARG A 56 -3.70 6.11 5.32
C ARG A 56 -2.40 6.87 5.55
N ALA A 57 -2.46 8.19 5.45
CA ALA A 57 -1.38 9.05 5.89
C ALA A 57 -1.27 9.06 7.44
N PRO A 58 -0.07 9.31 8.01
CA PRO A 58 0.14 9.30 9.45
C PRO A 58 -0.78 10.27 10.23
N GLU A 59 -1.02 11.46 9.66
CA GLU A 59 -1.89 12.50 10.24
C GLU A 59 -3.34 12.04 10.36
N ASP A 60 -3.87 11.39 9.33
CA ASP A 60 -5.23 10.87 9.31
C ASP A 60 -5.41 9.70 10.29
N ALA A 61 -4.40 8.84 10.39
CA ALA A 61 -4.40 7.71 11.31
C ALA A 61 -4.40 8.19 12.78
N PHE A 62 -3.64 9.24 13.08
CA PHE A 62 -3.61 9.87 14.40
C PHE A 62 -4.94 10.53 14.76
N ALA A 63 -5.52 11.32 13.84
CA ALA A 63 -6.81 11.96 14.05
C ALA A 63 -7.94 10.93 14.25
N GLN A 64 -7.89 9.83 13.49
CA GLN A 64 -8.79 8.71 13.69
C GLN A 64 -8.65 8.12 15.09
N TRP A 65 -7.43 7.81 15.53
CA TRP A 65 -7.21 7.25 16.87
C TRP A 65 -7.78 8.15 17.99
N GLN A 66 -7.57 9.46 17.89
CA GLN A 66 -8.06 10.43 18.89
C GLN A 66 -9.59 10.57 18.90
N SER A 67 -10.25 10.39 17.75
CA SER A 67 -11.70 10.50 17.63
C SER A 67 -12.46 9.22 18.01
N LEU A 68 -11.76 8.09 18.18
CA LEU A 68 -12.40 6.82 18.52
C LEU A 68 -12.98 6.82 19.95
N PRO A 69 -14.20 6.28 20.16
CA PRO A 69 -14.70 5.98 21.49
C PRO A 69 -13.79 5.00 22.23
N LYS A 70 -13.73 5.09 23.57
CA LYS A 70 -12.90 4.20 24.40
C LYS A 70 -13.13 2.70 24.11
N SER A 71 -14.36 2.29 23.85
CA SER A 71 -14.68 0.90 23.50
C SER A 71 -14.03 0.45 22.18
N SER A 72 -14.01 1.33 21.18
CA SER A 72 -13.34 1.09 19.90
C SER A 72 -11.82 1.13 20.04
N GLN A 73 -11.29 2.01 20.89
CA GLN A 73 -9.85 2.05 21.19
C GLN A 73 -9.35 0.74 21.79
N SER A 74 -10.08 0.18 22.77
CA SER A 74 -9.74 -1.12 23.36
C SER A 74 -9.75 -2.26 22.34
N LYS A 75 -10.66 -2.22 21.36
CA LYS A 75 -10.69 -3.20 20.27
C LYS A 75 -9.45 -3.09 19.38
N VAL A 76 -9.07 -1.88 18.97
CA VAL A 76 -7.88 -1.65 18.16
C VAL A 76 -6.61 -2.12 18.88
N VAL A 77 -6.48 -1.81 20.17
CA VAL A 77 -5.35 -2.28 21.00
C VAL A 77 -5.33 -3.80 21.09
N LYS A 78 -6.50 -4.44 21.31
CA LYS A 78 -6.60 -5.90 21.34
C LYS A 78 -6.14 -6.52 20.02
N ASP A 79 -6.65 -6.02 18.90
CA ASP A 79 -6.30 -6.51 17.56
C ASP A 79 -4.78 -6.40 17.32
N LEU A 80 -4.17 -5.26 17.68
CA LEU A 80 -2.72 -5.04 17.58
C LEU A 80 -1.93 -6.06 18.43
N VAL A 81 -2.33 -6.27 19.68
CA VAL A 81 -1.66 -7.23 20.58
C VAL A 81 -1.78 -8.66 20.05
N GLU A 82 -2.95 -9.04 19.54
CA GLU A 82 -3.18 -10.38 18.98
C GLU A 82 -2.34 -10.62 17.72
N GLU A 83 -2.27 -9.63 16.83
CA GLU A 83 -1.44 -9.68 15.63
C GLU A 83 0.04 -9.82 15.97
N GLU A 84 0.55 -8.97 16.88
CA GLU A 84 1.95 -9.01 17.31
C GLU A 84 2.30 -10.34 18.00
N ALA A 85 1.39 -10.87 18.82
CA ALA A 85 1.58 -12.17 19.46
C ALA A 85 1.65 -13.31 18.44
N LEU A 86 0.77 -13.31 17.43
CA LEU A 86 0.76 -14.30 16.35
C LEU A 86 2.00 -14.16 15.47
N TYR A 87 2.42 -12.94 15.15
CA TYR A 87 3.63 -12.68 14.37
C TYR A 87 4.87 -13.23 15.06
N ARG A 88 5.06 -12.92 16.35
CA ARG A 88 6.18 -13.46 17.15
C ARG A 88 6.17 -14.98 17.20
N LYS A 89 4.98 -15.58 17.35
CA LYS A 89 4.82 -17.05 17.35
C LYS A 89 5.12 -17.67 16.00
N ALA A 90 4.68 -17.06 14.89
CA ALA A 90 4.98 -17.51 13.54
C ALA A 90 6.49 -17.46 13.26
N LYS A 91 7.17 -16.40 13.68
CA LYS A 91 8.63 -16.27 13.63
C LYS A 91 9.35 -17.31 14.48
N ALA A 92 8.89 -17.56 15.70
CA ALA A 92 9.46 -18.59 16.58
C ALA A 92 9.32 -20.01 16.01
N PHE A 93 8.27 -20.26 15.22
CA PHE A 93 8.07 -21.52 14.50
C PHE A 93 8.72 -21.56 13.12
N GLY A 94 9.41 -20.49 12.68
CA GLY A 94 10.09 -20.44 11.39
C GLY A 94 9.14 -20.47 10.18
N LEU A 95 7.90 -19.99 10.30
CA LEU A 95 6.92 -20.00 9.21
C LEU A 95 7.33 -19.14 8.00
N ASP A 96 8.31 -18.26 8.16
CA ASP A 96 8.88 -17.48 7.07
C ASP A 96 10.04 -18.16 6.34
N GLU A 97 10.53 -19.30 6.84
CA GLU A 97 11.63 -20.05 6.25
C GLU A 97 11.13 -21.03 5.19
N GLY A 98 11.80 -21.06 4.02
CA GLY A 98 11.48 -22.01 2.95
C GLY A 98 10.21 -21.72 2.16
N ASP A 99 9.43 -20.70 2.52
CA ASP A 99 8.24 -20.29 1.78
C ASP A 99 8.59 -19.31 0.63
N TYR A 100 8.34 -19.74 -0.61
CA TYR A 100 8.64 -18.93 -1.80
C TYR A 100 7.75 -17.68 -1.91
N VAL A 101 6.50 -17.72 -1.44
CA VAL A 101 5.59 -16.57 -1.45
C VAL A 101 6.12 -15.47 -0.53
N ILE A 102 6.55 -15.83 0.68
CA ILE A 102 7.15 -14.89 1.64
C ILE A 102 8.46 -14.32 1.07
N ARG A 103 9.31 -15.17 0.49
CA ARG A 103 10.54 -14.73 -0.20
C ARG A 103 10.24 -13.71 -1.30
N ARG A 104 9.25 -13.98 -2.16
CA ARG A 104 8.86 -13.09 -3.26
C ARG A 104 8.31 -11.76 -2.73
N ARG A 105 7.53 -11.77 -1.65
CA ARG A 105 7.04 -10.55 -0.97
C ARG A 105 8.19 -9.71 -0.41
N MET A 106 9.20 -10.33 0.20
CA MET A 106 10.37 -9.61 0.72
C MET A 106 11.17 -8.93 -0.41
N VAL A 107 11.33 -9.60 -1.55
CA VAL A 107 11.96 -9.00 -2.74
C VAL A 107 11.15 -7.80 -3.23
N GLN A 108 9.83 -7.93 -3.37
CA GLN A 108 8.96 -6.81 -3.78
C GLN A 108 9.07 -5.60 -2.83
N LYS A 109 9.18 -5.83 -1.51
CA LYS A 109 9.36 -4.75 -0.53
C LYS A 109 10.72 -4.05 -0.69
N MET A 110 11.78 -4.78 -1.02
CA MET A 110 13.08 -4.20 -1.31
C MET A 110 13.09 -3.42 -2.61
N ASP A 111 12.44 -3.93 -3.65
CA ASP A 111 12.28 -3.22 -4.93
C ASP A 111 11.55 -1.89 -4.72
N PHE A 112 10.48 -1.89 -3.92
CA PHE A 112 9.74 -0.67 -3.55
C PHE A 112 10.60 0.32 -2.77
N ALA A 113 11.36 -0.16 -1.76
CA ALA A 113 12.25 0.69 -0.98
C ALA A 113 13.36 1.31 -1.85
N ALA A 114 13.91 0.53 -2.79
CA ALA A 114 14.89 1.03 -3.74
C ALA A 114 14.31 2.07 -4.70
N ALA A 115 13.07 1.87 -5.17
CA ALA A 115 12.38 2.82 -6.04
C ALA A 115 12.23 4.21 -5.39
N GLY A 116 11.83 4.26 -4.11
CA GLY A 116 11.71 5.51 -3.35
C GLY A 116 13.06 6.21 -3.06
N LEU A 117 14.17 5.48 -3.07
CA LEU A 117 15.51 6.09 -2.98
C LEU A 117 15.97 6.70 -4.32
N THR A 118 15.45 6.18 -5.43
CA THR A 118 15.73 6.71 -6.79
C THR A 118 14.76 7.81 -7.22
N GLU A 119 13.70 8.08 -6.46
CA GLU A 119 12.92 9.31 -6.56
C GLU A 119 13.76 10.50 -6.05
N THR A 120 14.83 10.81 -6.78
CA THR A 120 15.17 12.23 -6.93
C THR A 120 13.94 12.84 -7.57
N GLU A 121 13.26 13.78 -6.89
CA GLU A 121 12.03 14.45 -7.31
C GLU A 121 12.20 15.11 -8.70
N PHE A 122 12.19 14.32 -9.77
CA PHE A 122 12.16 14.82 -11.12
C PHE A 122 10.69 15.05 -11.45
N THR A 123 10.22 16.24 -11.09
CA THR A 123 8.94 16.74 -11.58
C THR A 123 9.21 17.41 -12.94
N PRO A 124 8.94 16.75 -14.08
CA PRO A 124 9.14 17.38 -15.38
C PRO A 124 8.28 18.63 -15.49
N GLN A 125 8.83 19.69 -16.07
CA GLN A 125 8.05 20.90 -16.35
C GLN A 125 6.95 20.58 -17.37
N ALA A 126 5.82 21.29 -17.25
CA ALA A 126 4.67 21.09 -18.13
C ALA A 126 5.02 21.25 -19.63
N SER A 127 5.96 22.16 -19.96
CA SER A 127 6.46 22.32 -21.33
C SER A 127 7.18 21.07 -21.84
N ALA A 128 8.05 20.47 -21.03
CA ALA A 128 8.79 19.26 -21.40
C ALA A 128 7.84 18.06 -21.62
N LEU A 129 6.74 17.99 -20.87
CA LEU A 129 5.70 16.99 -21.09
C LEU A 129 4.95 17.21 -22.41
N LEU A 130 4.65 18.47 -22.73
CA LEU A 130 3.96 18.81 -23.98
C LEU A 130 4.85 18.51 -25.20
N ASP A 131 6.12 18.91 -25.15
CA ASP A 131 7.10 18.63 -26.20
C ASP A 131 7.26 17.11 -26.42
N TYR A 132 7.31 16.34 -25.33
CA TYR A 132 7.40 14.88 -25.41
C TYR A 132 6.13 14.26 -26.01
N TYR A 133 4.95 14.72 -25.59
CA TYR A 133 3.68 14.24 -26.12
C TYR A 133 3.55 14.52 -27.62
N GLU A 134 3.88 15.74 -28.06
CA GLU A 134 3.83 16.12 -29.47
C GLU A 134 4.81 15.29 -30.32
N ALA A 135 5.99 14.98 -29.79
CA ALA A 135 6.96 14.13 -30.47
C ALA A 135 6.59 12.64 -30.52
N HIS A 136 5.66 12.17 -29.66
CA HIS A 136 5.35 10.74 -29.50
C HIS A 136 3.85 10.41 -29.55
N GLN A 137 3.05 11.20 -30.28
CA GLN A 137 1.58 11.06 -30.32
C GLN A 137 1.09 9.63 -30.63
N GLU A 138 1.84 8.87 -31.44
CA GLU A 138 1.50 7.47 -31.75
C GLU A 138 1.44 6.57 -30.50
N GLN A 139 2.32 6.80 -29.50
CA GLN A 139 2.36 6.04 -28.24
C GLN A 139 1.17 6.34 -27.33
N PHE A 140 0.53 7.49 -27.53
CA PHE A 140 -0.61 7.96 -26.74
C PHE A 140 -1.93 7.84 -27.50
N SER A 141 -1.91 7.23 -28.69
CA SER A 141 -3.12 6.94 -29.44
C SER A 141 -3.85 5.74 -28.82
N VAL A 142 -5.14 5.91 -28.55
CA VAL A 142 -6.01 4.79 -28.15
C VAL A 142 -6.60 4.18 -29.43
N PRO A 143 -6.53 2.85 -29.61
CA PRO A 143 -7.17 2.21 -30.75
C PRO A 143 -8.66 2.56 -30.83
N ALA A 144 -9.20 2.64 -32.05
CA ALA A 144 -10.63 2.84 -32.23
C ALA A 144 -11.41 1.71 -31.53
N GLN A 145 -12.30 2.10 -30.61
CA GLN A 145 -13.19 1.17 -29.90
C GLN A 145 -14.61 1.30 -30.47
N ILE A 146 -15.27 0.16 -30.66
CA ILE A 146 -16.66 0.11 -31.11
C ILE A 146 -17.46 -0.66 -30.07
N THR A 147 -18.62 -0.11 -29.70
CA THR A 147 -19.60 -0.75 -28.83
C THR A 147 -20.83 -1.10 -29.66
N PHE A 148 -21.39 -2.30 -29.49
CA PHE A 148 -22.60 -2.74 -30.19
C PHE A 148 -23.50 -3.58 -29.29
N THR A 149 -24.81 -3.51 -29.52
CA THR A 149 -25.81 -4.35 -28.86
C THR A 149 -26.24 -5.47 -29.80
N HIS A 150 -26.32 -6.71 -29.30
CA HIS A 150 -26.83 -7.84 -30.07
C HIS A 150 -28.18 -8.30 -29.51
N VAL A 151 -29.21 -8.27 -30.35
CA VAL A 151 -30.57 -8.73 -30.02
C VAL A 151 -30.82 -10.05 -30.73
N TYR A 152 -31.09 -11.10 -29.96
CA TYR A 152 -31.27 -12.47 -30.49
C TYR A 152 -32.74 -12.79 -30.76
N PHE A 153 -32.98 -13.50 -31.87
CA PHE A 153 -34.30 -14.00 -32.24
C PHE A 153 -34.24 -15.53 -32.36
N GLU A 154 -34.95 -16.24 -31.47
CA GLU A 154 -35.04 -17.72 -31.47
C GLU A 154 -35.56 -18.25 -32.81
N THR A 155 -34.92 -19.30 -33.36
CA THR A 155 -35.30 -19.96 -34.63
C THR A 155 -35.69 -21.42 -34.47
N GLU A 156 -35.55 -22.01 -33.27
CA GLU A 156 -35.90 -23.42 -33.05
C GLU A 156 -37.43 -23.64 -32.98
N LYS A 157 -38.15 -22.69 -32.38
CA LYS A 157 -39.61 -22.77 -32.21
C LYS A 157 -40.40 -22.04 -33.30
N ARG A 158 -39.74 -21.50 -34.32
CA ARG A 158 -40.37 -20.71 -35.39
C ARG A 158 -39.62 -20.86 -36.71
N ALA A 159 -40.33 -20.74 -37.82
CA ALA A 159 -39.70 -20.74 -39.14
C ALA A 159 -38.67 -19.61 -39.27
N GLN A 160 -37.55 -19.88 -39.94
CA GLN A 160 -36.46 -18.92 -40.11
C GLN A 160 -36.91 -17.62 -40.79
N SER A 161 -37.85 -17.72 -41.75
CA SER A 161 -38.44 -16.55 -42.43
C SER A 161 -39.21 -15.64 -41.46
N THR A 162 -39.91 -16.22 -40.49
CA THR A 162 -40.64 -15.47 -39.46
C THR A 162 -39.68 -14.79 -38.49
N ALA A 163 -38.63 -15.48 -38.05
CA ALA A 163 -37.59 -14.89 -37.21
C ALA A 163 -36.88 -13.72 -37.90
N LEU A 164 -36.58 -13.86 -39.20
CA LEU A 164 -35.95 -12.81 -40.00
C LEU A 164 -36.85 -11.57 -40.17
N ALA A 165 -38.15 -11.79 -40.41
CA ALA A 165 -39.12 -10.69 -40.51
C ALA A 165 -39.22 -9.91 -39.19
N LEU A 166 -39.28 -10.61 -38.05
CA LEU A 166 -39.28 -10.01 -36.72
C LEU A 166 -37.99 -9.23 -36.44
N ALA A 167 -36.83 -9.83 -36.73
CA ALA A 167 -35.54 -9.16 -36.54
C ALA A 167 -35.43 -7.86 -37.36
N THR A 168 -35.88 -7.89 -38.62
CA THR A 168 -35.87 -6.70 -39.49
C THR A 168 -36.82 -5.62 -38.99
N GLN A 169 -38.00 -6.01 -38.52
CA GLN A 169 -38.97 -5.08 -37.94
C GLN A 169 -38.41 -4.43 -36.67
N SER A 170 -37.84 -5.21 -35.75
CA SER A 170 -37.22 -4.70 -34.53
C SER A 170 -36.02 -3.79 -34.83
N LEU A 171 -35.18 -4.14 -35.80
CA LEU A 171 -34.07 -3.28 -36.23
C LEU A 171 -34.56 -1.89 -36.69
N ASN A 172 -35.61 -1.86 -37.51
CA ASN A 172 -36.19 -0.60 -37.97
C ASN A 172 -36.77 0.23 -36.82
N GLN A 173 -37.42 -0.42 -35.85
CA GLN A 173 -37.96 0.26 -34.67
C GLN A 173 -36.87 0.82 -33.76
N LEU A 174 -35.83 0.03 -33.47
CA LEU A 174 -34.70 0.45 -32.63
C LEU A 174 -33.93 1.61 -33.27
N ASN A 175 -33.71 1.56 -34.59
CA ASN A 175 -33.07 2.64 -35.34
C ASN A 175 -33.94 3.91 -35.40
N ALA A 176 -35.25 3.76 -35.63
CA ALA A 176 -36.17 4.90 -35.65
C ALA A 176 -36.31 5.56 -34.27
N GLY A 177 -36.28 4.76 -33.20
CA GLY A 177 -36.32 5.21 -31.82
C GLY A 177 -35.00 5.77 -31.29
N LYS A 178 -33.89 5.64 -32.04
CA LYS A 178 -32.53 6.01 -31.60
C LYS A 178 -32.20 5.46 -30.20
N VAL A 179 -32.60 4.21 -29.95
CA VAL A 179 -32.48 3.57 -28.64
C VAL A 179 -31.00 3.49 -28.24
N SER A 180 -30.69 3.89 -27.01
CA SER A 180 -29.32 3.86 -26.48
C SER A 180 -28.83 2.42 -26.34
N PHE A 181 -27.51 2.23 -26.38
CA PHE A 181 -26.86 0.94 -26.12
C PHE A 181 -27.39 0.25 -24.85
N SER A 182 -27.66 1.01 -23.78
CA SER A 182 -28.14 0.51 -22.49
C SER A 182 -29.60 0.06 -22.47
N GLU A 183 -30.37 0.36 -23.51
CA GLU A 183 -31.83 0.19 -23.55
C GLU A 183 -32.27 -0.77 -24.67
N GLY A 184 -31.33 -1.37 -25.40
CA GLY A 184 -31.60 -2.23 -26.55
C GLY A 184 -31.83 -3.72 -26.25
N GLY A 185 -31.91 -4.11 -24.97
CA GLY A 185 -32.02 -5.51 -24.50
C GLY A 185 -33.33 -5.84 -23.83
#